data_AF-A0A0K0FKA2-F1
#
_entry.id   AF-A0A0K0FKA2-F1
#
_cell.length_a   1.000
_cell.length_b   1.000
_cell.length_c   1.000
_cell.angle_alpha   90.00
_cell.angle_beta   90.00
_cell.angle_gamma   90.00
#
_symmetry.space_group_name_H-M   'P 1'
#
loop_
_entity.id
_entity.type
_entity.pdbx_description
1 polymer ?
#
loop_
_entity_poly.entity_id
_entity_poly.type
_entity_poly.pdbx_seq_one_letter_code
_entity_poly.pdbx_strand_id
1 'polypeptide(L)'
;MIESIFHSPSIENKSKNIMIDAEKEEIRKFGLYFRNSRLRFGFTQGDVGQQLGQRYGTDFSQTTISRFETLNLSLKNMSKLQPLLAEWIAATDEMLKCGKTAEEINKKKLHLKFGQRRNTVNESLMDCRRDFINSDQIDSKRKYSLDKQVVGNLKKRRKRTNLDDTQRDFLNKMFEKDERPDHNAVDNIANHLNVNKDVIRVWFCNRRQKTRYTQ
;
A
#
# COMPACT_ATOMS: atom_id res chain seq x y z
N MET A 1 -28.34 33.84 38.02
CA MET A 1 -28.62 32.49 37.50
C MET A 1 -28.00 32.40 36.11
N ILE A 2 -26.82 31.81 35.98
CA ILE A 2 -26.13 31.63 34.69
C ILE A 2 -26.11 30.11 34.47
N GLU A 3 -26.90 29.62 33.53
CA GLU A 3 -26.90 28.22 33.13
C GLU A 3 -25.57 27.88 32.47
N SER A 4 -24.90 26.86 33.00
CA SER A 4 -23.66 26.29 32.47
C SER A 4 -24.00 25.30 31.36
N ILE A 5 -23.68 25.69 30.13
CA ILE A 5 -23.73 24.79 28.97
C ILE A 5 -22.56 23.80 29.10
N PHE A 6 -22.80 22.66 29.74
CA PHE A 6 -21.95 21.48 29.58
C PHE A 6 -22.13 20.93 28.15
N HIS A 7 -21.25 21.32 27.25
CA HIS A 7 -21.09 20.64 25.96
C HIS A 7 -20.51 19.24 26.22
N SER A 8 -21.40 18.25 26.35
CA SER A 8 -21.04 16.84 26.51
C SER A 8 -20.28 16.34 25.28
N PRO A 9 -19.12 15.67 25.44
CA PRO A 9 -18.42 15.03 24.33
C PRO A 9 -19.31 13.93 23.74
N SER A 10 -19.77 14.13 22.51
CA SER A 10 -20.84 13.39 21.87
C SER A 10 -20.55 11.89 21.70
N ILE A 11 -21.55 11.05 22.00
CA ILE A 11 -21.61 9.59 21.82
C ILE A 11 -21.11 9.15 20.42
N GLU A 12 -21.32 9.99 19.40
CA GLU A 12 -20.88 9.77 18.03
C GLU A 12 -19.35 9.62 17.87
N ASN A 13 -18.56 10.31 18.69
CA ASN A 13 -17.09 10.21 18.67
C ASN A 13 -16.60 8.91 19.31
N LYS A 14 -17.36 8.37 20.28
CA LYS A 14 -17.06 7.07 20.90
C LYS A 14 -17.32 5.94 19.91
N SER A 15 -18.44 5.97 19.19
CA SER A 15 -18.78 4.98 18.16
C SER A 15 -17.80 4.99 16.98
N LYS A 16 -17.36 6.18 16.53
CA LYS A 16 -16.33 6.30 15.47
C LYS A 16 -14.98 5.72 15.90
N ASN A 17 -14.54 5.97 17.14
CA ASN A 17 -13.30 5.38 17.66
C ASN A 17 -13.38 3.86 17.78
N ILE A 18 -14.51 3.32 18.25
CA ILE A 18 -14.72 1.86 18.35
C ILE A 18 -14.65 1.19 16.97
N MET A 19 -15.27 1.78 15.92
CA MET A 19 -15.17 1.23 14.56
C MET A 19 -13.74 1.27 14.01
N ILE A 20 -13.01 2.36 14.25
CA ILE A 20 -11.62 2.51 13.80
C ILE A 20 -10.72 1.46 14.46
N ASP A 21 -10.95 1.17 15.74
CA ASP A 21 -10.14 0.19 16.47
C ASP A 21 -10.46 -1.25 16.05
N ALA A 22 -11.73 -1.54 15.72
CA ALA A 22 -12.09 -2.81 15.08
C ALA A 22 -11.44 -2.98 13.69
N GLU A 23 -11.43 -1.94 12.86
CA GLU A 23 -10.78 -1.97 11.53
C GLU A 23 -9.25 -2.19 11.66
N LYS A 24 -8.60 -1.53 12.62
CA LYS A 24 -7.18 -1.75 12.93
C LYS A 24 -6.91 -3.20 13.32
N GLU A 25 -7.77 -3.78 14.15
CA GLU A 25 -7.59 -5.16 14.62
C GLU A 25 -7.75 -6.17 13.48
N GLU A 26 -8.70 -5.96 12.58
CA GLU A 26 -8.85 -6.81 11.39
C GLU A 26 -7.63 -6.73 10.47
N ILE A 27 -7.08 -5.53 10.29
CA ILE A 27 -5.83 -5.34 9.53
C ILE A 27 -4.65 -6.01 10.23
N ARG A 28 -4.58 -5.97 11.56
CA ARG A 28 -3.53 -6.63 12.35
C ARG A 28 -3.59 -8.15 12.16
N LYS A 29 -4.78 -8.75 12.27
CA LYS A 29 -5.01 -10.17 12.01
C LYS A 29 -4.61 -10.54 10.59
N PHE A 30 -5.02 -9.75 9.60
CA PHE A 30 -4.67 -9.98 8.22
C PHE A 30 -3.17 -9.87 7.97
N GLY A 31 -2.48 -8.88 8.55
CA GLY A 31 -1.03 -8.72 8.42
C GLY A 31 -0.25 -9.94 8.91
N LEU A 32 -0.67 -10.50 10.05
CA LEU A 32 -0.09 -11.74 10.59
C LEU A 32 -0.40 -12.96 9.71
N TYR A 33 -1.65 -13.09 9.26
CA TYR A 33 -2.07 -14.16 8.36
C TYR A 33 -1.30 -14.14 7.03
N PHE A 34 -1.15 -12.95 6.43
CA PHE A 34 -0.39 -12.75 5.21
C PHE A 34 1.08 -13.14 5.40
N ARG A 35 1.72 -12.71 6.49
CA ARG A 35 3.10 -13.08 6.82
C ARG A 35 3.27 -14.59 6.93
N ASN A 36 2.40 -15.26 7.69
CA ASN A 36 2.46 -16.70 7.89
C ASN A 36 2.22 -17.46 6.58
N SER A 37 1.26 -17.02 5.77
CA SER A 37 0.96 -17.60 4.46
C SER A 37 2.15 -17.46 3.52
N ARG A 38 2.75 -16.26 3.42
CA ARG A 38 3.93 -16.02 2.58
C ARG A 38 5.10 -16.92 2.98
N LEU A 39 5.41 -17.00 4.28
CA LEU A 39 6.50 -17.84 4.78
C LEU A 39 6.23 -19.33 4.51
N ARG A 40 4.99 -19.79 4.73
CA ARG A 40 4.56 -21.16 4.44
C ARG A 40 4.68 -21.50 2.95
N PHE A 41 4.36 -20.54 2.09
CA PHE A 41 4.48 -20.68 0.65
C PHE A 41 5.93 -20.54 0.15
N GLY A 42 6.88 -20.15 1.00
CA GLY A 42 8.30 -20.05 0.64
C GLY A 42 8.67 -18.82 -0.18
N PHE A 43 7.85 -17.76 -0.21
CA PHE A 43 8.15 -16.54 -0.97
C PHE A 43 8.91 -15.52 -0.13
N THR A 44 9.89 -14.83 -0.72
CA THR A 44 10.52 -13.68 -0.08
C THR A 44 9.62 -12.44 -0.19
N GLN A 45 9.84 -11.45 0.67
CA GLN A 45 9.14 -10.16 0.57
C GLN A 45 9.43 -9.45 -0.77
N GLY A 46 10.61 -9.69 -1.35
CA GLY A 46 10.99 -9.18 -2.67
C GLY A 46 10.19 -9.83 -3.79
N ASP A 47 10.01 -11.16 -3.73
CA ASP A 47 9.23 -11.91 -4.73
C ASP A 47 7.79 -11.42 -4.77
N VAL A 48 7.15 -11.28 -3.61
CA VAL A 48 5.78 -10.76 -3.53
C VAL A 48 5.68 -9.35 -4.10
N GLY A 49 6.62 -8.48 -3.75
CA GLY A 49 6.67 -7.12 -4.28
C GLY A 49 6.78 -7.09 -5.81
N GLN A 50 7.64 -7.95 -6.38
CA GLN A 50 7.83 -8.06 -7.81
C GLN A 50 6.58 -8.61 -8.52
N GLN A 51 5.95 -9.66 -7.98
CA GLN A 51 4.76 -10.29 -8.56
C GLN A 51 3.57 -9.32 -8.56
N LEU A 52 3.34 -8.60 -7.47
CA LEU A 52 2.31 -7.56 -7.39
C LEU A 52 2.62 -6.40 -8.36
N GLY A 53 3.89 -6.03 -8.51
CA GLY A 53 4.30 -4.98 -9.43
C GLY A 53 4.06 -5.32 -10.89
N GLN A 54 4.32 -6.59 -11.27
CA GLN A 54 4.00 -7.09 -12.61
C GLN A 54 2.50 -7.11 -12.89
N ARG A 55 1.66 -7.36 -11.87
CA ARG A 55 0.21 -7.46 -12.02
C ARG A 55 -0.49 -6.11 -12.06
N TYR A 56 -0.14 -5.20 -11.16
CA TYR A 56 -0.86 -3.93 -11.00
C TYR A 56 -0.12 -2.72 -11.57
N GLY A 57 1.06 -2.91 -12.16
CA GLY A 57 1.82 -1.85 -12.85
C GLY A 57 2.54 -0.86 -11.92
N THR A 58 2.48 -1.07 -10.60
CA THR A 58 3.26 -0.32 -9.61
C THR A 58 4.26 -1.21 -8.91
N ASP A 59 5.54 -0.89 -9.02
CA ASP A 59 6.59 -1.60 -8.30
C ASP A 59 6.34 -1.51 -6.77
N PHE A 60 5.94 -2.64 -6.18
CA PHE A 60 5.94 -2.79 -4.73
C PHE A 60 7.35 -3.21 -4.31
N SER A 61 7.94 -2.46 -3.39
CA SER A 61 9.27 -2.80 -2.89
C SER A 61 9.20 -3.83 -1.77
N GLN A 62 10.28 -4.58 -1.55
CA GLN A 62 10.45 -5.41 -0.35
C GLN A 62 10.14 -4.61 0.93
N THR A 63 10.58 -3.34 0.99
CA THR A 63 10.30 -2.48 2.16
C THR A 63 8.81 -2.20 2.35
N THR A 64 8.02 -2.19 1.29
CA THR A 64 6.56 -2.02 1.37
C THR A 64 5.91 -3.24 2.02
N ILE A 65 6.29 -4.44 1.58
CA ILE A 65 5.81 -5.70 2.16
C ILE A 65 6.25 -5.83 3.63
N SER A 66 7.52 -5.51 3.92
CA SER A 66 8.04 -5.49 5.30
C SER A 66 7.28 -4.54 6.22
N ARG A 67 6.97 -3.31 5.77
CA ARG A 67 6.18 -2.36 6.56
C ARG A 67 4.73 -2.80 6.74
N PHE A 68 4.17 -3.50 5.76
CA PHE A 68 2.84 -4.10 5.88
C PHE A 68 2.82 -5.18 6.98
N GLU A 69 3.79 -6.11 6.94
CA GLU A 69 3.89 -7.21 7.92
C GLU A 69 4.18 -6.73 9.35
N THR A 70 4.92 -5.64 9.50
CA THR A 70 5.25 -5.03 10.81
C THR A 70 4.21 -4.02 11.27
N LEU A 71 3.11 -3.85 10.52
CA LEU A 71 2.04 -2.89 10.81
C LEU A 71 2.49 -1.42 10.89
N ASN A 72 3.61 -1.12 10.23
CA ASN A 72 4.26 0.19 10.26
C ASN A 72 3.86 1.06 9.04
N LEU A 73 2.56 1.09 8.73
CA LEU A 73 1.95 2.00 7.76
C LEU A 73 0.66 2.57 8.37
N SER A 74 0.24 3.74 7.90
CA SER A 74 -1.06 4.30 8.27
C SER A 74 -2.20 3.34 7.92
N LEU A 75 -3.26 3.30 8.74
CA LEU A 75 -4.45 2.47 8.52
C LEU A 75 -4.99 2.59 7.09
N LYS A 76 -5.18 3.81 6.58
CA LYS A 76 -5.64 4.06 5.21
C LYS A 76 -4.76 3.44 4.11
N ASN A 77 -3.45 3.31 4.34
CA ASN A 77 -2.54 2.64 3.41
C ASN A 77 -2.64 1.12 3.57
N MET A 78 -2.78 0.63 4.80
CA MET A 78 -3.01 -0.79 5.07
C MET A 78 -4.31 -1.29 4.44
N SER A 79 -5.43 -0.59 4.64
CA SER A 79 -6.74 -0.95 4.06
C SER A 79 -6.70 -0.98 2.52
N LYS A 80 -5.82 -0.19 1.89
CA LYS A 80 -5.62 -0.21 0.43
C LYS A 80 -4.77 -1.40 -0.05
N LEU A 81 -3.79 -1.80 0.74
CA LEU A 81 -2.89 -2.92 0.40
C LEU A 81 -3.55 -4.28 0.69
N GLN A 82 -4.37 -4.36 1.73
CA GLN A 82 -5.06 -5.57 2.16
C GLN A 82 -5.76 -6.34 1.01
N PRO A 83 -6.64 -5.73 0.18
CA PRO A 83 -7.31 -6.47 -0.89
C PRO A 83 -6.33 -7.01 -1.95
N LEU A 84 -5.26 -6.27 -2.27
CA LEU A 84 -4.25 -6.70 -3.24
C LEU A 84 -3.46 -7.91 -2.73
N LEU A 85 -3.11 -7.89 -1.44
CA LEU A 85 -2.40 -8.97 -0.78
C LEU A 85 -3.29 -10.20 -0.56
N ALA A 86 -4.58 -9.99 -0.26
CA ALA A 86 -5.54 -11.08 -0.11
C ALA A 86 -5.74 -11.83 -1.43
N GLU A 87 -5.89 -11.08 -2.53
CA GLU A 87 -5.99 -11.66 -3.87
C GLU A 87 -4.72 -12.43 -4.26
N TRP A 88 -3.55 -11.92 -3.85
CA TRP A 88 -2.29 -12.63 -4.06
C TRP A 88 -2.20 -13.95 -3.28
N ILE A 89 -2.61 -13.99 -2.01
CA ILE A 89 -2.66 -15.24 -1.22
C ILE A 89 -3.56 -16.26 -1.92
N ALA A 90 -4.76 -15.86 -2.32
CA ALA A 90 -5.73 -16.76 -2.96
C ALA A 90 -5.19 -17.35 -4.27
N ALA A 91 -4.58 -16.50 -5.11
CA ALA A 91 -3.95 -16.93 -6.35
C ALA A 91 -2.80 -17.91 -6.11
N THR A 92 -1.97 -17.64 -5.09
CA THR A 92 -0.83 -18.49 -4.74
C THR A 92 -1.29 -19.85 -4.22
N ASP A 93 -2.30 -19.85 -3.35
CA ASP A 93 -2.88 -21.08 -2.79
C ASP A 93 -3.46 -21.98 -3.89
N GLU A 94 -4.13 -21.41 -4.89
CA GLU A 94 -4.64 -22.15 -6.05
C GLU A 94 -3.50 -22.76 -6.89
N MET A 95 -2.42 -22.01 -7.13
CA MET A 95 -1.26 -22.52 -7.86
C MET A 95 -0.56 -23.67 -7.12
N LEU A 96 -0.43 -23.56 -5.80
CA LEU A 96 0.16 -24.60 -4.96
C LEU A 96 -0.72 -25.85 -4.94
N LYS A 97 -2.05 -25.70 -4.88
CA LYS A 97 -3.02 -26.82 -5.02
C LYS A 97 -2.91 -27.54 -6.36
N CYS A 98 -2.61 -26.81 -7.44
CA CYS A 98 -2.31 -27.41 -8.75
C CYS A 98 -0.90 -28.06 -8.83
N GLY A 99 -0.22 -28.25 -7.70
CA GLY A 99 1.07 -28.93 -7.61
C GLY A 99 2.27 -28.10 -8.10
N LYS A 100 2.12 -26.78 -8.25
CA LYS A 100 3.25 -25.89 -8.60
C LYS A 100 4.10 -25.62 -7.37
N THR A 101 5.42 -25.60 -7.52
CA THR A 101 6.31 -25.15 -6.44
C THR A 101 6.47 -23.63 -6.46
N ALA A 102 6.87 -23.03 -5.33
CA ALA A 102 7.14 -21.59 -5.25
C ALA A 102 8.21 -21.13 -6.25
N GLU A 103 9.24 -21.96 -6.45
CA GLU A 103 10.30 -21.73 -7.45
C GLU A 103 9.76 -21.74 -8.87
N GLU A 104 8.87 -22.68 -9.20
CA GLU A 104 8.23 -22.72 -10.51
C GLU A 104 7.33 -21.49 -10.75
N ILE A 105 6.59 -21.06 -9.74
CA ILE A 105 5.73 -19.88 -9.80
C ILE A 105 6.57 -18.62 -10.09
N ASN A 106 7.70 -18.46 -9.40
CA ASN A 106 8.64 -17.36 -9.62
C ASN A 106 9.31 -17.45 -11.00
N LYS A 107 9.88 -18.60 -11.35
CA LYS A 107 10.68 -18.79 -12.57
C LYS A 107 9.82 -18.70 -13.84
N LYS A 108 8.61 -19.26 -13.82
CA LYS A 108 7.66 -19.25 -14.94
C LYS A 108 6.72 -18.04 -14.94
N LYS A 109 6.89 -17.12 -13.98
CA LYS A 109 6.07 -15.91 -13.80
C LYS A 109 4.56 -16.20 -13.82
N LEU A 110 4.13 -17.26 -13.14
CA LEU A 110 2.75 -17.77 -13.27
C LEU A 110 1.69 -16.78 -12.76
N HIS A 111 2.06 -15.84 -11.89
CA HIS A 111 1.19 -14.73 -11.48
C HIS A 111 0.75 -13.80 -12.62
N LEU A 112 1.44 -13.79 -13.77
CA LEU A 112 0.98 -13.07 -14.96
C LEU A 112 -0.22 -13.74 -15.64
N LYS A 113 -0.41 -15.05 -15.45
CA LYS A 113 -1.52 -15.81 -16.04
C LYS A 113 -2.78 -15.78 -15.17
N PHE A 114 -2.67 -15.32 -13.93
CA PHE A 114 -3.80 -15.25 -13.00
C PHE A 114 -4.57 -13.94 -13.15
N GLY A 115 -5.85 -14.04 -13.55
CA GLY A 115 -6.72 -12.90 -13.83
C GLY A 115 -6.75 -12.44 -15.30
N GLN A 116 -5.92 -13.01 -16.18
CA GLN A 116 -6.21 -12.98 -17.61
C GLN A 116 -7.33 -13.98 -17.87
N ARG A 117 -8.48 -13.51 -18.34
CA ARG A 117 -9.61 -14.35 -18.73
C ARG A 117 -9.10 -15.45 -19.67
N ARG A 118 -9.28 -16.72 -19.31
CA ARG A 118 -9.24 -17.83 -20.26
C ARG A 118 -10.31 -17.55 -21.33
N ASN A 119 -9.90 -17.14 -22.52
CA ASN A 119 -10.71 -17.26 -23.73
C ASN A 119 -10.33 -18.60 -24.37
N THR A 120 -10.74 -19.71 -23.78
CA THR A 120 -10.72 -21.02 -24.42
C THR A 120 -12.00 -21.74 -24.02
N VAL A 121 -12.93 -21.80 -24.95
CA VAL A 121 -14.11 -22.66 -24.89
C VAL A 121 -13.59 -24.11 -24.92
N ASN A 122 -14.20 -24.97 -24.09
CA ASN A 122 -13.86 -26.38 -23.78
C ASN A 122 -12.72 -26.58 -22.78
N GLU A 123 -13.03 -27.03 -21.56
CA GLU A 123 -13.20 -28.45 -21.23
C GLU A 123 -13.53 -28.61 -19.73
N SER A 124 -14.37 -29.60 -19.44
CA SER A 124 -14.91 -29.97 -18.12
C SER A 124 -13.84 -30.28 -17.07
N LEU A 125 -13.78 -29.54 -15.93
CA LEU A 125 -13.42 -30.10 -14.61
C LEU A 125 -13.59 -29.12 -13.43
N MET A 126 -14.49 -29.46 -12.51
CA MET A 126 -14.61 -29.06 -11.09
C MET A 126 -14.51 -27.56 -10.71
N ASP A 127 -15.70 -26.96 -10.59
CA ASP A 127 -15.96 -25.70 -9.90
C ASP A 127 -16.02 -25.92 -8.36
N CYS A 128 -14.88 -25.86 -7.67
CA CYS A 128 -14.84 -25.87 -6.19
C CYS A 128 -15.08 -24.47 -5.60
N ARG A 129 -16.12 -23.79 -6.08
CA ARG A 129 -16.52 -22.45 -5.63
C ARG A 129 -17.66 -22.55 -4.63
N ARG A 130 -17.37 -23.20 -3.50
CA ARG A 130 -18.16 -23.10 -2.26
C ARG A 130 -17.34 -23.62 -1.09
N ASP A 131 -17.57 -23.02 0.07
CA ASP A 131 -17.12 -23.42 1.41
C ASP A 131 -16.04 -22.55 2.04
N PHE A 132 -16.41 -21.31 2.38
CA PHE A 132 -15.99 -20.74 3.68
C PHE A 132 -16.89 -19.57 4.16
N ILE A 133 -18.22 -19.76 4.28
CA ILE A 133 -19.03 -19.03 5.27
C ILE A 133 -20.23 -19.92 5.64
N ASN A 134 -20.21 -20.54 6.82
CA ASN A 134 -21.43 -20.86 7.55
C ASN A 134 -21.13 -20.93 9.06
N SER A 135 -21.53 -19.87 9.77
CA SER A 135 -22.23 -19.94 11.06
C SER A 135 -22.91 -18.60 11.27
N ASP A 136 -24.22 -18.64 11.07
CA ASP A 136 -25.28 -17.92 11.77
C ASP A 136 -25.46 -16.40 11.62
N GLN A 137 -26.48 -16.08 10.81
CA GLN A 137 -27.46 -14.99 10.87
C GLN A 137 -27.12 -13.74 11.71
N ILE A 138 -26.87 -12.61 11.03
CA ILE A 138 -27.67 -11.37 11.14
C ILE A 138 -27.54 -10.59 9.83
N ASP A 139 -28.71 -10.22 9.33
CA ASP A 139 -29.01 -9.45 8.13
C ASP A 139 -28.41 -8.03 8.16
N SER A 140 -27.69 -7.64 7.11
CA SER A 140 -27.69 -6.27 6.53
C SER A 140 -26.67 -6.12 5.40
N LYS A 141 -27.19 -6.16 4.17
CA LYS A 141 -26.69 -5.54 2.94
C LYS A 141 -25.43 -4.64 3.09
N ARG A 142 -24.24 -5.22 2.91
CA ARG A 142 -23.11 -4.53 2.27
C ARG A 142 -22.32 -5.51 1.40
N LYS A 143 -22.97 -5.84 0.30
CA LYS A 143 -22.43 -6.47 -0.90
C LYS A 143 -21.06 -5.85 -1.22
N TYR A 144 -19.96 -6.60 -1.06
CA TYR A 144 -18.71 -6.32 -1.75
C TYR A 144 -18.94 -6.57 -3.25
N SER A 145 -19.70 -5.65 -3.86
CA SER A 145 -19.71 -5.46 -5.30
C SER A 145 -18.36 -4.88 -5.62
N LEU A 146 -17.44 -5.75 -6.02
CA LEU A 146 -16.14 -5.36 -6.53
C LEU A 146 -16.39 -4.66 -7.87
N ASP A 147 -16.71 -3.37 -7.80
CA ASP A 147 -16.92 -2.57 -8.98
C ASP A 147 -15.60 -2.52 -9.75
N LYS A 148 -15.69 -2.91 -11.02
CA LYS A 148 -14.59 -3.14 -11.96
C LYS A 148 -13.76 -1.87 -12.27
N GLN A 149 -14.06 -0.77 -11.60
CA GLN A 149 -13.46 0.56 -11.75
C GLN A 149 -12.28 0.86 -10.80
N VAL A 150 -12.05 0.08 -9.73
CA VAL A 150 -11.02 0.44 -8.72
C VAL A 150 -9.59 0.10 -9.18
N VAL A 151 -9.41 -0.78 -10.18
CA VAL A 151 -8.09 -1.25 -10.65
C VAL A 151 -7.68 -0.56 -11.96
N GLY A 152 -8.06 0.70 -12.15
CA GLY A 152 -7.49 1.52 -13.21
C GLY A 152 -6.00 1.71 -12.97
N ASN A 153 -5.15 1.30 -13.93
CA ASN A 153 -3.68 1.42 -13.96
C ASN A 153 -3.12 2.29 -12.82
N LEU A 154 -2.67 1.66 -11.73
CA LEU A 154 -2.01 2.37 -10.65
C LEU A 154 -0.83 3.11 -11.30
N LYS A 155 -0.87 4.45 -11.29
CA LYS A 155 0.12 5.27 -12.01
C LYS A 155 1.53 4.89 -11.52
N LYS A 156 2.39 4.52 -12.46
CA LYS A 156 3.78 4.16 -12.17
C LYS A 156 4.46 5.27 -11.38
N ARG A 157 4.99 4.94 -10.21
CA ARG A 157 5.68 5.92 -9.36
C ARG A 157 7.02 6.30 -10.01
N ARG A 158 7.38 7.59 -9.97
CA ARG A 158 8.72 8.06 -10.35
C ARG A 158 9.77 7.38 -9.46
N LYS A 159 10.90 6.97 -10.03
CA LYS A 159 12.05 6.46 -9.26
C LYS A 159 12.58 7.56 -8.33
N ARG A 160 13.11 7.17 -7.17
CA ARG A 160 13.66 8.12 -6.18
C ARG A 160 14.94 8.76 -6.75
N THR A 161 15.05 10.07 -6.63
CA THR A 161 16.30 10.79 -6.92
C THR A 161 17.18 10.76 -5.67
N ASN A 162 18.41 10.26 -5.81
CA ASN A 162 19.42 10.31 -4.74
C ASN A 162 20.22 11.60 -4.91
N LEU A 163 20.05 12.53 -3.97
CA LEU A 163 20.91 13.71 -3.87
C LEU A 163 22.24 13.30 -3.24
N ASP A 164 23.37 13.76 -3.74
CA ASP A 164 24.67 13.56 -3.10
C ASP A 164 24.87 14.46 -1.86
N ASP A 165 25.95 14.26 -1.12
CA ASP A 165 26.20 15.02 0.12
C ASP A 165 26.47 16.50 -0.16
N THR A 166 27.20 16.83 -1.24
CA THR A 166 27.47 18.22 -1.63
C THR A 166 26.18 18.98 -1.99
N GLN A 167 25.27 18.31 -2.71
CA GLN A 167 23.96 18.83 -3.07
C GLN A 167 23.09 19.05 -1.83
N ARG A 168 23.12 18.12 -0.86
CA ARG A 168 22.38 18.25 0.41
C ARG A 168 22.90 19.41 1.25
N ASP A 169 24.21 19.57 1.34
CA ASP A 169 24.84 20.65 2.11
C ASP A 169 24.51 22.02 1.50
N PHE A 170 24.58 22.14 0.17
CA PHE A 170 24.16 23.35 -0.52
C PHE A 170 22.67 23.67 -0.26
N LEU A 171 21.80 22.66 -0.34
CA LEU A 171 20.36 22.84 -0.08
C LEU A 171 20.08 23.25 1.37
N ASN A 172 20.80 22.69 2.35
CA ASN A 172 20.70 23.10 3.75
C ASN A 172 21.14 24.57 3.93
N LYS A 173 22.25 24.99 3.30
CA LYS A 173 22.72 26.37 3.34
C LYS A 173 21.73 27.36 2.71
N MET A 174 21.10 26.96 1.60
CA MET A 174 20.04 27.77 0.98
C MET A 174 18.78 27.82 1.83
N PHE A 175 18.43 26.72 2.52
CA PHE A 175 17.30 26.66 3.44
C PHE A 175 17.44 27.59 4.64
N GLU A 176 18.65 27.75 5.19
CA GLU A 176 18.93 28.70 6.27
C GLU A 176 18.75 30.16 5.85
N LYS A 177 19.00 30.47 4.56
CA LYS A 177 18.80 31.81 4.02
C LYS A 177 17.33 32.09 3.70
N ASP A 178 16.66 31.12 3.09
CA ASP A 178 15.26 31.19 2.71
C ASP A 178 14.60 29.81 2.80
N GLU A 179 13.68 29.66 3.74
CA GLU A 179 12.92 28.42 3.93
C GLU A 179 11.84 28.20 2.85
N ARG A 180 11.49 29.25 2.11
CA ARG A 180 10.41 29.27 1.10
C ARG A 180 10.87 29.98 -0.19
N PRO A 181 11.86 29.41 -0.91
CA PRO A 181 12.30 29.97 -2.17
C PRO A 181 11.14 30.07 -3.16
N ASP A 182 11.10 31.17 -3.90
CA ASP A 182 10.13 31.39 -4.98
C ASP A 182 10.43 30.46 -6.19
N HIS A 183 9.58 30.52 -7.22
CA HIS A 183 9.75 29.68 -8.40
C HIS A 183 11.09 29.92 -9.13
N ASN A 184 11.54 31.18 -9.21
CA ASN A 184 12.77 31.56 -9.89
C ASN A 184 14.01 31.08 -9.12
N ALA A 185 13.99 31.21 -7.79
CA ALA A 185 15.03 30.72 -6.90
C ALA A 185 15.12 29.18 -6.96
N VAL A 186 13.98 28.48 -6.98
CA VAL A 186 13.96 27.02 -7.17
C VAL A 186 14.57 26.62 -8.51
N ASP A 187 14.24 27.32 -9.60
CA ASP A 187 14.81 27.05 -10.92
C ASP A 187 16.33 27.33 -10.95
N ASN A 188 16.80 28.40 -10.32
CA ASN A 188 18.22 28.72 -10.22
C ASN A 188 18.99 27.65 -9.43
N ILE A 189 18.45 27.19 -8.30
CA ILE A 189 19.04 26.11 -7.49
C ILE A 189 19.06 24.81 -8.29
N ALA A 190 17.98 24.50 -9.00
CA ALA A 190 17.87 23.30 -9.84
C ALA A 190 18.94 23.28 -10.94
N ASN A 191 19.13 24.41 -11.63
CA ASN A 191 20.15 24.56 -12.66
C ASN A 191 21.57 24.46 -12.08
N HIS A 192 21.82 25.08 -10.92
CA HIS A 192 23.13 25.04 -10.27
C HIS A 192 23.52 23.62 -9.82
N LEU A 193 22.57 22.86 -9.28
CA LEU A 193 22.80 21.48 -8.82
C LEU A 193 22.66 20.44 -9.93
N ASN A 194 22.21 20.84 -11.13
CA ASN A 194 21.83 19.95 -12.23
C ASN A 194 20.81 18.87 -11.79
N VAL A 195 19.82 19.27 -11.00
CA VAL A 195 18.77 18.40 -10.45
C VAL A 195 17.40 18.89 -10.91
N ASN A 196 16.46 17.98 -11.15
CA ASN A 196 15.10 18.34 -11.55
C ASN A 196 14.43 19.27 -10.52
N LYS A 197 13.86 20.38 -10.97
CA LYS A 197 13.18 21.37 -10.12
C LYS A 197 12.08 20.80 -9.22
N ASP A 198 11.37 19.75 -9.63
CA ASP A 198 10.39 19.07 -8.78
C ASP A 198 11.05 18.44 -7.55
N VAL A 199 12.27 17.93 -7.69
CA VAL A 199 13.03 17.32 -6.58
C VAL A 199 13.43 18.39 -5.59
N ILE A 200 13.90 19.55 -6.06
CA ILE A 200 14.26 20.70 -5.21
C ILE A 200 13.03 21.20 -4.46
N ARG A 201 11.93 21.46 -5.16
CA ARG A 201 10.66 21.85 -4.55
C ARG A 201 10.19 20.87 -3.48
N VAL A 202 10.18 19.57 -3.77
CA VAL A 202 9.79 18.51 -2.82
C VAL A 202 10.77 18.43 -1.64
N TRP A 203 12.06 18.65 -1.88
CA TRP A 203 13.07 18.69 -0.82
C TRP A 203 12.77 19.82 0.18
N PHE A 204 12.52 21.04 -0.29
CA PHE A 204 12.16 22.17 0.58
C PHE A 204 10.84 21.91 1.33
N CYS A 205 9.84 21.31 0.68
CA CYS A 205 8.60 20.90 1.35
C CYS A 205 8.87 19.88 2.49
N ASN A 206 9.65 18.85 2.21
CA ASN A 206 9.98 17.81 3.20
C ASN A 206 10.85 18.36 4.34
N ARG A 207 11.80 19.26 4.03
CA ARG A 207 12.68 19.91 5.01
C ARG A 207 11.87 20.77 5.98
N ARG A 208 10.91 21.56 5.48
CA ARG A 208 9.98 22.33 6.31
C ARG A 208 9.11 21.45 7.19
N GLN A 209 8.59 20.33 6.66
CA GLN A 209 7.82 19.38 7.47
C GLN A 209 8.66 18.81 8.60
N LYS A 210 9.91 18.38 8.32
CA LYS A 210 10.81 17.83 9.35
C LYS A 210 11.08 18.81 10.49
N THR A 211 11.32 20.09 10.16
CA THR A 211 11.58 21.15 11.16
C THR A 211 10.40 21.32 12.11
N ARG A 212 9.15 21.20 11.61
CA ARG A 212 7.93 21.27 12.44
C ARG A 212 7.72 20.10 13.40
N TYR A 213 8.35 18.95 13.17
CA TYR A 213 8.27 17.80 14.07
C TYR A 213 9.40 17.76 15.10
N THR A 214 10.42 18.61 14.93
CA THR A 214 11.61 18.65 15.80
C THR A 214 11.57 19.84 16.78
N GLN A 215 10.60 20.75 16.60
CA GLN A 215 10.22 21.78 17.56
C GLN A 215 8.98 21.30 18.32
#